data_AF-A0A5N4A6Q2-F1
#
_entry.id   AF-A0A5N4A6Q2-F1
#
_cell.length_a   1.000
_cell.length_b   1.000
_cell.length_c   1.000
_cell.angle_alpha   90.00
_cell.angle_beta   90.00
_cell.angle_gamma   90.00
#
_symmetry.space_group_name_H-M   'P 1'
#
loop_
_entity.id
_entity.type
_entity.pdbx_description
1 polymer ?
#
loop_
_entity_poly.entity_id
_entity_poly.type
_entity_poly.pdbx_seq_one_letter_code
_entity_poly.pdbx_strand_id
1 'polypeptide(L)'
;MGLITYGRDDSPFVPILSCFYSKTAALVRFLREKDIASAGVVYPVTPFLECRMRVCLSAGHSKEQLDYALKVIAEAVDQLGLNYSKSSRGFIEY
;
A
#
# COMPACT_ATOMS: atom_id res chain seq x y z
N MET A 1 3.98 -11.35 -1.56
CA MET A 1 3.04 -10.35 -2.11
C MET A 1 3.70 -9.70 -3.32
N GLY A 2 3.07 -9.66 -4.49
CA GLY A 2 3.59 -8.95 -5.66
C GLY A 2 3.00 -7.55 -5.80
N LEU A 3 3.10 -6.76 -4.73
CA LEU A 3 2.81 -5.33 -4.78
C LEU A 3 3.94 -4.59 -5.50
N ILE A 4 3.59 -3.49 -6.16
CA ILE A 4 4.57 -2.51 -6.64
C ILE A 4 4.69 -1.44 -5.58
N THR A 5 5.87 -1.38 -4.95
CA THR A 5 6.23 -0.36 -3.97
C THR A 5 7.40 0.42 -4.51
N TYR A 6 7.38 1.74 -4.32
CA TYR A 6 8.45 2.60 -4.81
C TYR A 6 8.70 3.71 -3.81
N GLY A 7 9.94 4.17 -3.75
CA GLY A 7 10.40 5.07 -2.70
C GLY A 7 11.76 4.61 -2.20
N ARG A 8 12.36 5.45 -1.36
CA ARG A 8 13.67 5.17 -0.76
C ARG A 8 13.50 4.56 0.62
N ASP A 9 14.46 3.72 1.01
CA ASP A 9 14.49 3.07 2.32
C ASP A 9 14.58 4.06 3.49
N ASP A 10 15.04 5.29 3.24
CA ASP A 10 15.10 6.38 4.23
C ASP A 10 13.76 7.11 4.44
N SER A 11 12.73 6.78 3.65
CA SER A 11 11.44 7.44 3.73
C SER A 11 10.52 6.77 4.76
N PRO A 12 9.88 7.53 5.66
CA PRO A 12 8.88 6.97 6.58
C PRO A 12 7.57 6.58 5.87
N PHE A 13 7.45 6.87 4.57
CA PHE A 13 6.29 6.55 3.76
C PHE A 13 6.61 5.40 2.80
N VAL A 14 5.77 4.38 2.80
CA VAL A 14 5.82 3.27 1.85
C VAL A 14 4.62 3.35 0.90
N PRO A 15 4.80 3.90 -0.32
CA PRO A 15 3.79 3.91 -1.37
C PRO A 15 3.54 2.52 -1.95
N ILE A 16 2.26 2.16 -2.10
CA ILE A 16 1.78 0.95 -2.77
C ILE A 16 0.93 1.37 -3.96
N LEU A 17 1.36 1.02 -5.17
CA LEU A 17 0.68 1.41 -6.41
C LEU A 17 -0.54 0.51 -6.68
N SER A 18 -1.69 1.14 -6.89
CA SER A 18 -2.97 0.47 -7.19
C SER A 18 -3.47 0.74 -8.61
N CYS A 19 -2.94 1.79 -9.27
CA CYS A 19 -3.24 2.27 -10.63
C CYS A 19 -4.70 2.67 -10.91
N PHE A 20 -5.61 2.41 -9.98
CA PHE A 20 -7.04 2.67 -10.12
C PHE A 20 -7.62 3.28 -8.85
N TYR A 21 -8.46 4.31 -9.02
CA TYR A 21 -9.14 4.98 -7.92
C TYR A 21 -10.00 4.01 -7.09
N SER A 22 -10.81 3.20 -7.77
CA SER A 22 -11.72 2.24 -7.14
C SER A 22 -10.97 1.24 -6.26
N LYS A 23 -9.86 0.69 -6.74
CA LYS A 23 -9.02 -0.23 -5.99
C LYS A 23 -8.34 0.43 -4.79
N THR A 24 -7.90 1.67 -4.94
CA THR A 24 -7.32 2.45 -3.81
C THR A 24 -8.34 2.67 -2.71
N ALA A 25 -9.55 3.08 -3.09
CA ALA A 25 -10.64 3.31 -2.13
C ALA A 25 -11.06 2.00 -1.44
N ALA A 26 -11.14 0.90 -2.19
CA ALA A 26 -11.44 -0.42 -1.63
C ALA A 26 -10.36 -0.88 -0.64
N LEU A 27 -9.08 -0.70 -0.99
CA LEU A 27 -7.94 -1.07 -0.14
C LEU A 27 -7.95 -0.30 1.20
N VAL A 28 -8.17 1.01 1.14
CA VAL A 28 -8.25 1.87 2.34
C VAL A 28 -9.43 1.47 3.21
N ARG A 29 -10.59 1.16 2.62
CA ARG A 29 -11.78 0.68 3.37
C ARG A 29 -11.53 -0.67 4.03
N PHE A 30 -10.94 -1.62 3.29
CA PHE A 30 -10.60 -2.95 3.81
C PHE A 30 -9.66 -2.87 5.01
N LEU A 31 -8.61 -2.04 4.92
CA LEU A 31 -7.67 -1.84 6.02
C LEU A 31 -8.34 -1.18 7.22
N ARG A 32 -9.23 -0.22 6.99
CA ARG A 32 -9.99 0.45 8.05
C ARG A 32 -10.92 -0.51 8.81
N GLU A 33 -11.53 -1.48 8.13
CA GLU A 33 -12.34 -2.53 8.77
C GLU A 33 -11.52 -3.48 9.66
N LYS A 34 -10.18 -3.49 9.49
CA LYS A 34 -9.23 -4.29 10.26
C LYS A 34 -8.41 -3.46 11.25
N ASP A 35 -8.89 -2.25 11.55
CA ASP A 35 -8.28 -1.27 12.45
C ASP A 35 -6.89 -0.77 12.02
N ILE A 36 -6.63 -0.76 10.71
CA ILE A 36 -5.40 -0.21 10.12
C ILE A 36 -5.72 1.07 9.37
N ALA A 37 -5.16 2.19 9.85
CA ALA A 37 -5.28 3.47 9.18
C ALA A 37 -4.23 3.58 8.06
N SER A 38 -4.69 3.83 6.83
CA SER A 38 -3.84 4.10 5.67
C SER A 38 -4.38 5.27 4.85
N ALA A 39 -3.49 5.97 4.16
CA ALA A 39 -3.87 7.14 3.36
C ALA A 39 -3.92 6.78 1.86
N GLY A 40 -5.10 6.83 1.26
CA GLY A 40 -5.26 6.77 -0.18
C GLY A 40 -4.85 8.10 -0.82
N VAL A 41 -3.92 8.06 -1.78
CA VAL A 41 -3.51 9.21 -2.57
C VAL A 41 -3.97 9.01 -4.01
N VAL A 42 -4.88 9.89 -4.41
CA VAL A 42 -5.60 9.81 -5.69
C VAL A 42 -5.70 11.21 -6.29
N TYR A 43 -6.29 11.34 -7.47
CA TYR A 43 -6.60 12.63 -8.08
C TYR A 43 -7.38 13.54 -7.10
N PRO A 44 -7.06 14.84 -6.97
CA PRO A 44 -6.13 15.65 -7.79
C PRO A 44 -4.67 15.65 -7.34
N VAL A 45 -4.33 14.96 -6.25
CA VAL A 45 -2.98 14.97 -5.66
C VAL A 45 -1.96 14.23 -6.53
N THR A 46 -2.43 13.27 -7.34
CA THR A 46 -1.63 12.48 -8.27
C THR A 46 -2.37 12.34 -9.61
N PRO A 47 -1.65 12.13 -10.73
CA PRO A 47 -2.28 11.77 -11.99
C PRO A 47 -3.19 10.55 -11.85
N PHE A 48 -4.24 10.46 -12.67
CA PHE A 48 -5.27 9.42 -12.54
C PHE A 48 -4.71 7.98 -12.55
N LEU A 49 -3.67 7.73 -13.35
CA LEU A 49 -3.02 6.42 -13.47
C LEU A 49 -2.01 6.12 -12.35
N GLU A 50 -1.64 7.10 -11.55
CA GLU A 50 -0.67 6.98 -10.45
C GLU A 50 -1.32 6.93 -9.06
N CYS A 51 -2.61 6.57 -9.02
CA CYS A 51 -3.31 6.33 -7.77
C CYS A 51 -2.57 5.25 -6.95
N ARG A 52 -2.45 5.52 -5.65
CA ARG A 52 -1.64 4.73 -4.72
C ARG A 52 -2.13 4.86 -3.29
N MET A 53 -1.74 3.93 -2.44
CA MET A 53 -1.91 4.04 -0.99
C MET A 53 -0.55 4.31 -0.34
N ARG A 54 -0.50 5.11 0.73
CA ARG A 54 0.70 5.34 1.53
C ARG A 54 0.52 4.73 2.91
N VAL A 55 1.47 3.89 3.30
CA VAL A 55 1.63 3.42 4.68
C VAL A 55 2.66 4.32 5.36
N CYS A 56 2.31 4.87 6.51
CA CYS A 56 3.19 5.75 7.29
C CYS A 56 3.78 4.95 8.45
N LEU A 57 5.09 4.72 8.41
CA LEU A 57 5.81 4.07 9.49
C LEU A 57 6.21 5.11 10.55
N SER A 58 6.18 4.68 11.80
CA SER A 58 6.59 5.47 12.96
C SER A 58 7.31 4.55 13.94
N ALA A 59 8.25 5.10 14.71
CA ALA A 59 9.01 4.37 15.73
C ALA A 59 8.13 3.81 16.87
N GLY A 60 6.88 4.25 16.98
CA GLY A 60 5.93 3.75 17.97
C GLY A 60 5.27 2.41 17.63
N HIS A 61 5.49 1.85 16.43
CA HIS A 61 4.89 0.57 16.05
C HIS A 61 5.68 -0.60 16.62
N SER A 62 4.98 -1.56 17.24
CA SER A 62 5.58 -2.82 17.66
C SER A 62 5.75 -3.78 16.47
N LYS A 63 6.63 -4.77 16.62
CA LYS A 63 6.87 -5.76 15.56
C LYS A 63 5.60 -6.56 15.25
N GLU A 64 4.82 -6.89 16.27
CA GLU A 64 3.56 -7.62 16.15
C GLU A 64 2.52 -6.82 15.35
N GLN A 65 2.48 -5.50 15.53
CA GLN A 65 1.59 -4.62 14.75
C GLN A 65 2.00 -4.58 13.28
N LEU A 66 3.30 -4.57 12.99
CA LEU A 66 3.81 -4.60 11.62
C LEU A 66 3.51 -5.95 10.96
N ASP A 67 3.73 -7.07 11.66
CA ASP A 67 3.44 -8.40 11.16
C ASP A 67 1.93 -8.59 10.89
N TYR A 68 1.07 -8.07 11.78
CA TYR A 68 -0.39 -8.04 11.55
C TYR A 68 -0.74 -7.20 10.32
N ALA A 69 -0.18 -5.99 10.19
CA ALA A 69 -0.45 -5.14 9.05
C ALA A 69 -0.04 -5.80 7.73
N LEU A 70 1.13 -6.43 7.68
CA LEU A 70 1.59 -7.17 6.49
C LEU A 70 0.63 -8.30 6.12
N LYS A 71 0.13 -9.06 7.11
CA LYS A 71 -0.86 -10.12 6.88
C LYS A 71 -2.16 -9.57 6.28
N VAL A 72 -2.71 -8.50 6.87
CA VAL A 72 -3.96 -7.90 6.37
C VAL A 72 -3.79 -7.32 4.97
N ILE A 73 -2.65 -6.67 4.68
CA ILE A 73 -2.39 -6.15 3.34
C ILE A 73 -2.28 -7.31 2.34
N ALA A 74 -1.68 -8.45 2.72
CA ALA A 74 -1.61 -9.62 1.85
C ALA A 74 -3.01 -10.15 1.49
N GLU A 75 -3.89 -10.27 2.48
CA GLU A 75 -5.30 -10.66 2.27
C GLU A 75 -6.02 -9.69 1.33
N ALA A 76 -5.83 -8.38 1.52
CA ALA A 76 -6.44 -7.36 0.67
C ALA A 76 -5.93 -7.44 -0.78
N VAL A 77 -4.65 -7.73 -0.97
CA VAL A 77 -4.02 -7.84 -2.29
C VAL A 77 -4.58 -9.01 -3.08
N ASP A 78 -4.78 -10.15 -2.41
CA ASP A 78 -5.34 -11.34 -3.04
C ASP A 78 -6.82 -11.14 -3.39
N GLN A 79 -7.60 -10.49 -2.52
CA GLN A 79 -9.01 -10.19 -2.78
C GLN A 79 -9.23 -9.15 -3.89
N LEU A 80 -8.40 -8.11 -3.94
CA LEU A 80 -8.55 -6.99 -4.88
C LEU A 80 -7.78 -7.19 -6.20
N GLY A 81 -7.05 -8.30 -6.33
CA GLY A 81 -6.23 -8.60 -7.51
C GLY A 81 -5.18 -7.50 -7.75
N LEU A 82 -4.42 -7.17 -6.72
CA LEU A 82 -3.34 -6.16 -6.74
C LEU A 82 -1.95 -6.77 -6.93
N ASN A 83 -1.89 -8.05 -7.31
CA ASN A 83 -0.65 -8.78 -7.51
C ASN A 83 -0.03 -8.45 -8.88
N TYR A 84 0.45 -7.21 -9.02
CA TYR A 84 0.93 -6.65 -10.29
C TYR A 84 2.39 -7.03 -10.59
N SER A 85 3.23 -7.21 -9.57
CA SER A 85 4.63 -7.58 -9.73
C SER A 85 4.80 -9.10 -9.80
N LYS A 86 5.46 -9.58 -10.86
CA LYS A 86 5.95 -10.98 -10.96
C LYS A 86 7.34 -11.16 -10.36
N SER A 87 8.00 -10.08 -9.95
CA SER A 87 9.33 -10.07 -9.32
C SER A 87 9.21 -9.83 -7.82
N SER A 88 10.10 -10.46 -7.04
CA SER A 88 10.21 -10.30 -5.57
C SER A 88 10.57 -8.87 -5.14
N ARG A 89 10.94 -7.99 -6.08
CA ARG A 89 11.33 -6.60 -5.86
C ARG A 89 10.84 -5.72 -7.02
N GLY A 90 9.56 -5.36 -7.01
CA GLY A 90 9.00 -4.36 -7.92
C GLY A 90 9.32 -2.94 -7.46
N PHE A 91 10.60 -2.61 -7.28
CA PHE A 91 11.04 -1.26 -6.93
C PHE A 91 11.27 -0.46 -8.22
N ILE A 92 10.53 0.62 -8.38
CA ILE A 92 10.83 1.65 -9.36
C ILE A 92 11.56 2.75 -8.60
N GLU A 93 12.88 2.80 -8.70
CA GLU A 93 13.64 3.95 -8.20
C GLU A 93 13.45 5.13 -9.15
N TYR A 94 13.17 6.30 -8.57
CA TYR A 94 13.26 7.62 -9.20
C TYR A 94 14.18 8.48 -8.34
#